data_AF-A0A957DG73-F1
#
_entry.id   AF-A0A957DG73-F1
#
_cell.length_a   1.000
_cell.length_b   1.000
_cell.length_c   1.000
_cell.angle_alpha   90.00
_cell.angle_beta   90.00
_cell.angle_gamma   90.00
#
_symmetry.space_group_name_H-M   'P 1'
#
loop_
_entity.id
_entity.type
_entity.pdbx_description
1 polymer ?
#
loop_
_entity_poly.entity_id
_entity_poly.type
_entity_poly.pdbx_seq_one_letter_code
_entity_poly.pdbx_strand_id
1 'polypeptide(L)'
;NYGQETFVQPGSPSYQALADAIESSLSKVTSTDLISIGLSPQTLTDYENNALVLQLYYDKPITFQTLARAGRPNQILIPIAGRHAGNGYFFRGVDGEWWYGAMRMGDPSLIYQALQQAGYTVPQPAG
;
A
#
# COMPACT_ATOMS: atom_id res chain seq x y z
N ASN A 1 -4.23 0.29 -17.50
CA ASN A 1 -5.40 -0.48 -17.06
C ASN A 1 -5.95 0.19 -15.81
N TYR A 2 -6.96 1.01 -15.97
CA TYR A 2 -7.72 1.59 -14.85
C TYR A 2 -9.10 0.92 -14.84
N GLY A 3 -9.72 0.73 -13.67
CA GLY A 3 -10.99 0.02 -13.53
C GLY A 3 -10.92 -1.50 -13.71
N GLN A 4 -9.74 -2.11 -13.53
CA GLN A 4 -9.59 -3.56 -13.46
C GLN A 4 -8.99 -3.97 -12.12
N GLU A 5 -9.63 -4.92 -11.45
CA GLU A 5 -9.14 -5.54 -10.23
C GLU A 5 -8.44 -6.86 -10.56
N THR A 6 -7.26 -7.08 -9.99
CA THR A 6 -6.58 -8.37 -10.06
C THR A 6 -6.35 -8.87 -8.65
N PHE A 7 -7.02 -9.97 -8.31
CA PHE A 7 -6.85 -10.62 -7.02
C PHE A 7 -5.65 -11.55 -7.08
N VAL A 8 -4.68 -11.33 -6.19
CA VAL A 8 -3.50 -12.17 -6.03
C VAL A 8 -3.61 -12.88 -4.70
N GLN A 9 -3.76 -14.20 -4.74
CA GLN A 9 -3.93 -15.06 -3.56
C GLN A 9 -2.83 -16.12 -3.48
N PRO A 10 -2.60 -16.74 -2.30
CA PRO A 10 -1.68 -17.88 -2.18
C PRO A 10 -1.92 -18.92 -3.28
N GLY A 11 -0.86 -19.33 -3.95
CA GLY A 11 -0.92 -20.23 -5.12
C GLY A 11 -0.91 -19.53 -6.48
N SER A 12 -1.06 -18.19 -6.53
CA SER A 12 -0.86 -17.41 -7.76
C SER A 12 0.65 -17.30 -8.08
N PRO A 13 1.08 -17.31 -9.36
CA PRO A 13 2.49 -17.27 -9.73
C PRO A 13 3.27 -16.07 -9.16
N SER A 14 2.63 -14.91 -9.02
CA SER A 14 3.24 -13.68 -8.51
C SER A 14 3.06 -13.47 -7.01
N TYR A 15 2.30 -14.33 -6.31
CA TYR A 15 1.91 -14.10 -4.92
C TYR A 15 3.12 -14.01 -3.99
N GLN A 16 4.01 -15.01 -4.04
CA GLN A 16 5.12 -15.08 -3.07
C GLN A 16 6.07 -13.88 -3.21
N ALA A 17 6.46 -13.54 -4.45
CA ALA A 17 7.35 -12.42 -4.72
C ALA A 17 6.74 -11.08 -4.27
N LEU A 18 5.43 -10.88 -4.48
CA LEU A 18 4.73 -9.69 -3.99
C LEU A 18 4.64 -9.67 -2.47
N ALA A 19 4.28 -10.79 -1.84
CA ALA A 19 4.17 -10.90 -0.39
C ALA A 19 5.50 -10.59 0.31
N ASP A 20 6.61 -11.17 -0.16
CA ASP A 20 7.95 -10.95 0.39
C ASP A 20 8.39 -9.48 0.24
N ALA A 21 8.10 -8.87 -0.93
CA ALA A 21 8.40 -7.47 -1.18
C ALA A 21 7.58 -6.53 -0.27
N ILE A 22 6.30 -6.82 -0.09
CA ILE A 22 5.39 -6.08 0.80
C ILE A 22 5.86 -6.18 2.24
N GLU A 23 6.13 -7.39 2.75
CA GLU A 23 6.59 -7.62 4.11
C GLU A 23 7.91 -6.86 4.35
N SER A 24 8.86 -6.99 3.44
CA SER A 24 10.15 -6.29 3.53
C SER A 24 9.98 -4.77 3.56
N SER A 25 9.13 -4.21 2.69
CA SER A 25 8.87 -2.77 2.60
C SER A 25 8.19 -2.20 3.84
N LEU A 26 7.30 -2.98 4.46
CA LEU A 26 6.54 -2.60 5.66
C LEU A 26 7.24 -2.94 6.98
N SER A 27 8.24 -3.84 6.96
CA SER A 27 8.98 -4.29 8.15
C SER A 27 9.69 -3.15 8.88
N LYS A 28 10.11 -2.13 8.13
CA LYS A 28 10.74 -0.92 8.66
C LYS A 28 9.87 0.26 8.28
N VAL A 29 9.11 0.79 9.23
CA VAL A 29 8.39 2.05 9.03
C VAL A 29 9.33 3.20 9.40
N THR A 30 9.50 4.18 8.51
CA THR A 30 10.39 5.34 8.75
C THR A 30 9.71 6.50 9.46
N SER A 31 8.38 6.48 9.53
CA SER A 31 7.61 7.51 10.22
C SER A 31 7.63 7.31 11.74
N THR A 32 8.03 8.35 12.46
CA THR A 32 7.85 8.46 13.92
C THR A 32 6.47 8.97 14.29
N ASP A 33 5.79 9.66 13.37
CA ASP A 33 4.44 10.22 13.51
C ASP A 33 3.59 9.95 12.26
N LEU A 34 2.27 10.12 12.37
CA LEU A 34 1.36 10.03 11.22
C LEU A 34 1.50 11.25 10.32
N ILE A 35 1.56 11.03 9.01
CA ILE A 35 1.52 12.11 8.02
C ILE A 35 0.07 12.55 7.88
N SER A 36 -0.21 13.83 8.14
CA SER A 36 -1.55 14.45 8.17
C SER A 36 -2.24 14.54 6.80
N ILE A 37 -2.49 13.39 6.18
CA ILE A 37 -3.23 13.21 4.94
C ILE A 37 -4.30 12.13 5.13
N GLY A 38 -5.42 12.27 4.43
CA GLY A 38 -6.53 11.32 4.48
C GLY A 38 -7.01 10.94 3.08
N LEU A 39 -7.73 9.84 3.01
CA LEU A 39 -8.40 9.40 1.78
C LEU A 39 -9.80 10.00 1.76
N SER A 40 -9.93 11.21 1.17
CA SER A 40 -11.26 11.79 0.93
C SER A 40 -12.08 10.89 0.00
N PRO A 41 -13.42 11.00 0.00
CA PRO A 41 -14.25 10.27 -0.96
C PRO A 41 -13.80 10.47 -2.41
N GLN A 42 -13.42 11.70 -2.76
CA GLN A 42 -12.84 12.03 -4.07
C GLN A 42 -11.56 11.23 -4.35
N THR A 43 -10.65 11.10 -3.38
CA THR A 43 -9.42 10.30 -3.55
C THR A 43 -9.73 8.84 -3.76
N LEU A 44 -10.71 8.28 -3.03
CA LEU A 44 -11.12 6.89 -3.19
C LEU A 44 -11.72 6.64 -4.57
N THR A 45 -12.61 7.53 -5.03
CA THR A 45 -13.16 7.49 -6.39
C THR A 45 -12.06 7.62 -7.46
N ASP A 46 -11.06 8.48 -7.25
CA ASP A 46 -9.93 8.60 -8.16
C ASP A 46 -9.11 7.29 -8.21
N TYR A 47 -8.93 6.62 -7.08
CA TYR A 47 -8.24 5.33 -7.00
C TYR A 47 -8.98 4.19 -7.70
N GLU A 48 -10.30 4.16 -7.59
CA GLU A 48 -11.14 3.15 -8.26
C GLU A 48 -11.09 3.31 -9.78
N ASN A 49 -11.08 4.55 -10.28
CA ASN A 49 -11.34 4.82 -11.69
C ASN A 49 -10.09 5.19 -12.50
N ASN A 50 -9.07 5.78 -11.88
CA ASN A 50 -8.00 6.50 -12.60
C ASN A 50 -6.60 6.26 -12.03
N ALA A 51 -6.43 5.39 -11.05
CA ALA A 51 -5.16 5.16 -10.38
C ALA A 51 -4.83 3.67 -10.28
N LEU A 52 -3.55 3.38 -9.98
CA LEU A 52 -3.12 2.05 -9.60
C LEU A 52 -2.88 2.06 -8.11
N VAL A 53 -3.62 1.23 -7.38
CA VAL A 53 -3.45 1.04 -5.94
C VAL A 53 -3.26 -0.44 -5.64
N LEU A 54 -2.45 -0.72 -4.64
CA LEU A 54 -2.34 -2.05 -4.07
C LEU A 54 -3.12 -2.06 -2.75
N GLN A 55 -4.12 -2.94 -2.66
CA GLN A 55 -4.90 -3.15 -1.46
C GLN A 55 -4.56 -4.52 -0.89
N LEU A 56 -4.28 -4.55 0.41
CA LEU A 56 -3.89 -5.74 1.13
C LEU A 56 -4.93 -6.00 2.21
N TYR A 57 -5.38 -7.24 2.29
CA TYR A 57 -6.39 -7.69 3.24
C TYR A 57 -5.83 -8.88 4.02
N TYR A 58 -5.95 -8.82 5.34
CA TYR A 58 -5.39 -9.81 6.26
C TYR A 58 -6.49 -10.35 7.16
N ASP A 59 -6.53 -11.66 7.37
CA ASP A 59 -7.51 -12.30 8.26
C ASP A 59 -7.32 -11.89 9.74
N LYS A 60 -6.12 -11.43 10.09
CA LYS A 60 -5.75 -11.00 11.44
C LYS A 60 -5.16 -9.60 11.41
N PRO A 61 -5.40 -8.78 12.45
CA PRO A 61 -4.79 -7.47 12.54
C PRO A 61 -3.27 -7.53 12.53
N ILE A 62 -2.66 -6.60 11.80
CA ILE A 62 -1.22 -6.47 11.65
C ILE A 62 -0.70 -5.59 12.78
N THR A 63 0.52 -5.88 13.24
CA THR A 63 1.25 -5.04 14.19
C THR A 63 2.49 -4.47 13.52
N PHE A 64 2.69 -3.16 13.64
CA PHE A 64 3.89 -2.47 13.14
C PHE A 64 4.85 -2.19 14.29
N GLN A 65 6.14 -2.41 14.05
CA GLN A 65 7.20 -2.03 14.98
C GLN A 65 7.55 -0.55 14.77
N THR A 66 6.70 0.35 15.26
CA THR A 66 6.90 1.81 15.16
C THR A 66 6.49 2.51 16.45
N LEU A 67 7.04 3.70 16.68
CA LEU A 67 6.66 4.60 17.76
C LEU A 67 5.31 5.29 17.48
N ALA A 68 4.95 5.44 16.21
CA ALA A 68 3.67 6.03 15.82
C ALA A 68 2.51 5.12 16.26
N ARG A 69 1.35 5.72 16.62
CA ARG A 69 0.12 4.97 16.90
C ARG A 69 -0.44 4.36 15.60
N ALA A 70 0.13 3.24 15.19
CA ALA A 70 -0.27 2.53 13.97
C ALA A 70 -1.64 1.84 14.11
N GLY A 71 -2.12 1.61 15.35
CA GLY A 71 -3.33 0.86 15.62
C GLY A 71 -3.16 -0.63 15.30
N ARG A 72 -4.27 -1.31 15.01
CA ARG A 72 -4.32 -2.74 14.65
C ARG A 72 -5.15 -2.93 13.37
N PRO A 73 -4.66 -2.47 12.21
CA PRO A 73 -5.42 -2.58 10.97
C PRO A 73 -5.41 -4.01 10.43
N ASN A 74 -6.47 -4.42 9.74
CA ASN A 74 -6.52 -5.66 8.95
C ASN A 74 -6.47 -5.39 7.43
N GLN A 75 -6.39 -4.12 7.03
CA GLN A 75 -6.21 -3.74 5.65
C GLN A 75 -5.20 -2.60 5.49
N ILE A 76 -4.51 -2.62 4.35
CA ILE A 76 -3.54 -1.60 3.96
C ILE A 76 -3.84 -1.16 2.53
N LEU A 77 -3.73 0.14 2.26
CA LEU A 77 -3.76 0.71 0.91
C LEU A 77 -2.45 1.40 0.60
N ILE A 78 -1.83 1.01 -0.51
CA ILE A 78 -0.58 1.58 -1.01
C ILE A 78 -0.85 2.23 -2.37
N PRO A 79 -0.74 3.56 -2.48
CA PRO A 79 -0.84 4.24 -3.76
C PRO A 79 0.39 3.91 -4.62
N ILE A 80 0.18 3.24 -5.74
CA ILE A 80 1.26 2.91 -6.68
C ILE A 80 1.38 3.99 -7.73
N ALA A 81 0.27 4.46 -8.31
CA ALA A 81 0.21 5.58 -9.25
C ALA A 81 -0.98 6.50 -8.93
N GLY A 82 -0.86 7.79 -9.26
CA GLY A 82 -1.89 8.81 -8.99
C GLY A 82 -1.63 9.61 -7.72
N ARG A 83 -2.69 10.06 -7.04
CA ARG A 83 -2.57 10.87 -5.82
C ARG A 83 -1.78 10.10 -4.75
N HIS A 84 -0.91 10.81 -4.03
CA HIS A 84 -0.05 10.26 -2.96
C HIS A 84 1.00 9.22 -3.38
N ALA A 85 1.03 8.77 -4.64
CA ALA A 85 2.04 7.85 -5.17
C ALA A 85 3.46 8.44 -5.12
N GLY A 86 4.48 7.58 -5.15
CA GLY A 86 5.90 7.97 -5.14
C GLY A 86 6.45 8.44 -3.79
N ASN A 87 5.60 8.60 -2.78
CA ASN A 87 6.02 9.07 -1.45
C ASN A 87 6.37 7.94 -0.46
N GLY A 88 6.23 6.68 -0.90
CA GLY A 88 6.33 5.51 -0.03
C GLY A 88 5.23 5.46 1.03
N TYR A 89 4.09 6.10 0.79
CA TYR A 89 2.99 6.15 1.75
C TYR A 89 2.13 4.90 1.72
N PHE A 90 1.62 4.53 2.87
CA PHE A 90 0.54 3.57 3.02
C PHE A 90 -0.49 4.05 4.03
N PHE A 91 -1.73 3.68 3.78
CA PHE A 91 -2.88 3.95 4.62
C PHE A 91 -3.31 2.67 5.31
N ARG A 92 -3.87 2.84 6.51
CA ARG A 92 -4.31 1.76 7.39
C ARG A 92 -5.82 1.79 7.45
N GLY A 93 -6.45 0.65 7.68
CA GLY A 93 -7.89 0.59 7.85
C GLY A 93 -8.36 -0.64 8.59
N VAL A 94 -9.66 -0.70 8.82
CA VAL A 94 -10.34 -1.88 9.37
C VAL A 94 -11.69 -2.06 8.69
N ASP A 95 -12.00 -3.28 8.27
CA ASP A 95 -13.34 -3.70 7.83
C ASP A 95 -13.99 -2.77 6.77
N GLY A 96 -13.21 -2.38 5.76
CA GLY A 96 -13.61 -1.49 4.67
C GLY A 96 -13.38 0.00 4.94
N GLU A 97 -13.11 0.40 6.18
CA GLU A 97 -12.88 1.80 6.55
C GLU A 97 -11.40 2.18 6.54
N TRP A 98 -11.07 3.26 5.83
CA TRP A 98 -9.73 3.82 5.78
C TRP A 98 -9.52 4.90 6.85
N TRP A 99 -8.47 4.77 7.64
CA TRP A 99 -8.14 5.70 8.70
C TRP A 99 -7.39 6.93 8.18
N TYR A 100 -7.58 8.05 8.88
CA TYR A 100 -6.79 9.25 8.67
C TYR A 100 -5.32 9.04 9.10
N GLY A 101 -4.40 9.67 8.35
CA GLY A 101 -2.99 9.69 8.66
C GLY A 101 -2.22 8.57 7.98
N ALA A 102 -1.41 8.90 6.97
CA ALA A 102 -0.55 7.91 6.31
C ALA A 102 0.69 7.59 7.16
N MET A 103 1.29 6.44 6.90
CA MET A 103 2.64 6.08 7.35
C MET A 103 3.55 5.91 6.14
N ARG A 104 4.86 6.03 6.33
CA ARG A 104 5.87 5.87 5.28
C ARG A 104 6.66 4.58 5.47
N MET A 105 6.70 3.80 4.40
CA MET A 105 7.54 2.60 4.27
C MET A 105 9.03 2.95 4.38
N GLY A 106 9.84 1.97 4.73
CA GLY A 106 11.29 2.11 4.78
C GLY A 106 11.90 2.06 3.40
N ASP A 107 11.42 1.13 2.58
CA ASP A 107 11.87 0.98 1.21
C ASP A 107 10.69 0.51 0.32
N PRO A 108 9.98 1.44 -0.35
CA PRO A 108 8.89 1.07 -1.25
C PRO A 108 9.37 0.49 -2.60
N SER A 109 10.68 0.54 -2.89
CA SER A 109 11.20 0.14 -4.20
C SER A 109 11.02 -1.36 -4.48
N LEU A 110 11.04 -2.19 -3.44
CA LEU A 110 10.83 -3.64 -3.55
C LEU A 110 9.43 -3.97 -4.09
N ILE A 111 8.40 -3.27 -3.62
CA ILE A 111 7.03 -3.43 -4.13
C ILE A 111 6.96 -3.02 -5.60
N TYR A 112 7.59 -1.91 -5.97
CA TYR A 112 7.57 -1.44 -7.36
C TYR A 112 8.29 -2.43 -8.30
N GLN A 113 9.43 -2.98 -7.89
CA GLN A 113 10.13 -4.01 -8.66
C GLN A 113 9.29 -5.27 -8.82
N ALA A 114 8.65 -5.76 -7.75
CA ALA A 114 7.78 -6.93 -7.81
C ALA A 114 6.56 -6.71 -8.72
N LEU A 115 5.95 -5.51 -8.67
CA LEU A 115 4.86 -5.15 -9.56
C LEU A 115 5.28 -5.05 -11.03
N GLN A 116 6.47 -4.50 -11.32
CA GLN A 116 7.03 -4.48 -12.67
C GLN A 116 7.27 -5.89 -13.22
N GLN A 117 7.83 -6.78 -12.40
CA GLN A 117 8.04 -8.18 -12.75
C GLN A 117 6.72 -8.93 -12.99
N ALA A 118 5.65 -8.54 -12.29
CA ALA A 118 4.30 -9.03 -12.51
C ALA A 118 3.58 -8.36 -13.70
N GLY A 119 4.23 -7.44 -14.42
CA GLY A 119 3.72 -6.82 -15.65
C GLY A 119 2.94 -5.51 -15.45
N TYR A 120 2.96 -4.93 -14.24
CA TYR A 120 2.28 -3.66 -13.97
C TYR A 120 3.19 -2.45 -14.25
N THR A 121 2.61 -1.41 -14.83
CA THR A 121 3.28 -0.11 -14.99
C THR A 121 3.27 0.65 -13.67
N VAL A 122 4.44 0.89 -13.09
CA VAL A 122 4.61 1.67 -11.84
C VAL A 122 5.40 2.95 -12.11
N PRO A 123 5.15 4.06 -11.38
CA PRO A 123 5.97 5.26 -11.48
C PRO A 123 7.39 4.98 -10.99
N GLN A 124 8.37 5.60 -11.64
CA GLN A 124 9.76 5.53 -11.19
C GLN A 124 9.90 6.36 -9.90
N PRO A 125 10.47 5.81 -8.81
CA PRO A 125 10.71 6.60 -7.61
C PRO A 125 11.60 7.79 -7.94
N ALA A 126 11.23 8.98 -7.44
CA ALA A 126 12.12 10.13 -7.47
C ALA A 126 13.31 9.77 -6.57
N GLY A 127 14.50 9.71 -7.16
CA GLY A 127 15.76 9.39 -6.46
C GLY A 127 16.12 10.43 -5.40
#